data_AF-A0A7D3VPQ2-F1
#
_entry.id   AF-A0A7D3VPQ2-F1
#
_cell.length_a   1.000
_cell.length_b   1.000
_cell.length_c   1.000
_cell.angle_alpha   90.00
_cell.angle_beta   90.00
_cell.angle_gamma   90.00
#
_symmetry.space_group_name_H-M   'P 1'
#
loop_
_entity.id
_entity.type
_entity.pdbx_description
1 polymer ?
#
loop_
_entity_poly.entity_id
_entity_poly.type
_entity_poly.pdbx_seq_one_letter_code
_entity_poly.pdbx_strand_id
1 'polypeptide(L)' 'MSDQPQINDVRLRDDGELEYFDGTDWVAYPDLPDDNGQPFGVTREDVKGRDG' A
#
# COMPACT_ATOMS: atom_id res chain seq x y z
N MET A 1 24.12 14.46 3.82
CA MET A 1 22.77 14.97 3.58
C MET A 1 21.92 14.32 4.65
N SER A 2 21.21 15.09 5.48
CA SER A 2 20.18 14.47 6.32
C SER A 2 19.02 14.22 5.39
N ASP A 3 18.90 12.99 4.88
CA ASP A 3 17.76 12.58 4.06
C ASP A 3 16.52 12.61 4.95
N GLN A 4 15.86 13.76 4.91
CA GLN A 4 14.58 13.97 5.55
C GLN A 4 13.55 13.12 4.79
N PRO A 5 12.67 12.38 5.50
CA PRO A 5 11.76 11.47 4.84
C PRO A 5 10.82 12.20 3.89
N GLN A 6 10.57 11.60 2.74
CA GLN A 6 9.61 12.06 1.74
C GLN A 6 8.26 11.38 1.96
N ILE A 7 7.18 12.04 1.56
CA ILE A 7 5.83 11.45 1.62
C ILE A 7 5.80 10.13 0.85
N ASN A 8 5.22 9.09 1.47
CA ASN A 8 5.19 7.71 1.01
C ASN A 8 6.54 6.97 1.02
N ASP A 9 7.59 7.51 1.64
CA ASP A 9 8.75 6.69 1.98
C ASP A 9 8.30 5.52 2.85
N VAL A 10 8.87 4.34 2.62
CA VAL A 10 8.54 3.11 3.33
C VAL A 10 9.78 2.62 4.08
N ARG A 11 9.60 2.17 5.31
CA ARG A 11 10.65 1.54 6.12
C ARG A 11 10.13 0.32 6.88
N LEU A 12 11.07 -0.52 7.30
CA LEU A 12 10.83 -1.56 8.30
C LEU A 12 11.23 -1.03 9.69
N ARG A 13 10.40 -1.31 10.68
CA ARG A 13 10.74 -1.17 12.10
C ARG A 13 11.61 -2.34 12.56
N ASP A 14 12.19 -2.22 13.75
CA ASP A 14 13.03 -3.26 14.36
C ASP A 14 12.24 -4.55 14.70
N ASP A 15 10.92 -4.45 14.85
CA ASP A 15 10.01 -5.58 15.06
C ASP A 15 9.55 -6.26 13.75
N GLY A 16 9.93 -5.69 12.59
CA GLY A 16 9.57 -6.19 11.27
C GLY A 16 8.27 -5.62 10.70
N GLU A 17 7.58 -4.71 11.40
CA GLU A 17 6.41 -4.02 10.85
C GLU A 17 6.81 -2.99 9.78
N LEU A 18 5.96 -2.84 8.76
CA LEU A 18 6.10 -1.80 7.74
C LEU A 18 5.45 -0.51 8.21
N GLU A 19 6.14 0.61 8.00
CA GLU A 19 5.58 1.95 8.17
C GLU A 19 5.79 2.77 6.89
N TYR A 20 4.88 3.72 6.64
CA TYR A 20 5.03 4.73 5.62
C TYR A 20 5.03 6.14 6.23
N PHE A 21 5.75 7.07 5.62
CA PHE A 21 5.74 8.47 6.06
C PHE A 21 4.53 9.20 5.44
N ASP A 22 3.63 9.73 6.26
CA ASP A 22 2.42 10.42 5.79
C ASP A 22 2.64 11.90 5.43
N GLY A 23 3.88 12.39 5.62
CA GLY A 23 4.26 13.80 5.47
C GLY A 23 4.48 14.52 6.81
N THR A 24 4.03 13.92 7.92
CA THR A 24 4.19 14.44 9.28
C THR A 24 4.89 13.41 10.17
N ASP A 25 4.41 12.16 10.15
CA ASP A 25 4.88 11.07 11.01
C ASP A 25 5.01 9.75 10.24
N TRP A 26 5.70 8.79 10.85
CA TRP A 26 5.71 7.41 10.40
C TRP A 26 4.48 6.70 10.95
N VAL A 27 3.68 6.14 10.05
CA VAL A 27 2.43 5.47 10.38
C VAL A 27 2.53 4.01 9.95
N ALA A 28 2.05 3.10 10.79
CA ALA A 28 1.97 1.68 10.46
C ALA A 28 1.20 1.49 9.15
N TYR A 29 1.74 0.64 8.27
CA TYR A 29 1.01 0.23 7.09
C TYR A 29 -0.26 -0.48 7.56
N PRO A 30 -1.46 -0.02 7.19
CA PRO A 30 -2.68 -0.70 7.62
C PRO A 30 -2.61 -2.14 7.12
N ASP A 31 -2.91 -3.08 8.01
CA ASP A 31 -3.16 -4.46 7.59
C ASP A 31 -4.19 -4.38 6.47
N LEU A 32 -3.83 -4.90 5.29
CA LEU A 32 -4.83 -5.18 4.29
C LEU A 32 -5.85 -6.07 4.99
N PRO A 33 -7.16 -5.76 4.93
CA PRO A 33 -8.17 -6.62 5.52
C PRO A 33 -7.87 -8.04 5.08
N ASP A 34 -7.84 -8.99 6.03
CA ASP A 34 -7.56 -10.41 5.78
C ASP A 34 -8.35 -10.82 4.54
N ASP A 35 -7.66 -10.91 3.41
CA ASP A 35 -8.34 -10.89 2.12
C ASP A 35 -8.86 -12.30 1.84
N ASN A 36 -9.96 -12.66 2.51
CA ASN A 36 -10.87 -13.69 2.04
C ASN A 36 -11.60 -13.23 0.75
N GLY A 37 -11.39 -12.01 0.28
CA GLY A 37 -11.99 -11.44 -0.90
C GLY A 37 -10.99 -11.35 -2.05
N GLN A 38 -10.40 -12.48 -2.47
CA GLN A 38 -9.59 -12.68 -3.68
C GLN A 38 -9.02 -11.40 -4.30
N PRO A 39 -7.68 -11.20 -4.38
CA PRO A 39 -7.14 -10.05 -5.11
C PRO A 39 -7.80 -10.01 -6.49
N PHE A 40 -8.61 -8.98 -6.74
CA PHE A 40 -9.32 -8.83 -7.99
C PHE A 40 -8.28 -8.42 -9.04
N GLY A 41 -7.55 -9.41 -9.53
CA GLY A 41 -6.70 -9.28 -10.69
C GLY A 41 -7.60 -8.88 -11.84
N VAL A 42 -7.61 -7.58 -12.17
CA VAL A 42 -8.30 -7.09 -13.35
C VAL A 42 -7.60 -7.65 -14.57
N THR A 43 -8.27 -8.56 -15.25
CA THR A 43 -7.83 -9.06 -16.55
C THR A 43 -8.24 -8.05 -17.63
N ARG A 44 -7.62 -8.14 -18.81
CA ARG A 44 -8.05 -7.35 -19.98
C ARG A 44 -9.50 -7.65 -20.40
N GLU A 45 -10.08 -8.76 -19.95
CA GLU A 45 -11.42 -9.21 -20.29
C GLU A 45 -12.48 -8.51 -19.42
N ASP A 46 -12.14 -8.17 -18.17
CA ASP A 46 -13.02 -7.46 -17.23
C ASP A 46 -13.34 -6.03 -17.67
N VAL A 47 -12.42 -5.38 -18.39
CA VAL A 47 -12.60 -4.02 -18.94
C VAL A 47 -13.58 -4.00 -20.11
N LYS A 48 -13.81 -5.14 -20.77
CA LYS A 48 -14.55 -5.20 -22.03
C LYS A 48 -16.08 -5.32 -21.86
N GLY A 49 -16.58 -5.50 -20.63
CA GLY A 49 -18.00 -5.72 -20.33
C GLY A 49 -18.83 -4.47 -20.03
N ARG A 50 -18.26 -3.26 -20.07
CA ARG A 50 -18.99 -2.02 -19.70
C ARG A 50 -19.60 -1.25 -20.90
N ASP A 51 -19.33 -1.70 -22.12
CA ASP A 51 -19.86 -1.10 -23.37
C ASP A 51 -20.60 -2.17 -24.22
N GLY A 52 -21.65 -2.76 -23.65
CA GLY A 52 -22.57 -3.67 -24.35
C GLY A 52 -24.02 -3.38 -24.01
#